data_AF-A0A2E4HXI3-F1
#
_entry.id   AF-A0A2E4HXI3-F1
#
_cell.length_a   1.000
_cell.length_b   1.000
_cell.length_c   1.000
_cell.angle_alpha   90.00
_cell.angle_beta   90.00
_cell.angle_gamma   90.00
#
_symmetry.space_group_name_H-M   'P 1'
#
loop_
_entity.id
_entity.type
_entity.pdbx_description
1 polymer ?
#
loop_
_entity_poly.entity_id
_entity_poly.type
_entity_poly.pdbx_seq_one_letter_code
_entity_poly.pdbx_strand_id
1 'polypeptide(L)' 'MAWFALFVSLGVGVRLFFWAYAIQAIGSTRTSLYVNLVPVIATVSAWVWLDERLSPLQLLGAIAVITGIILSRRLNLHSE' A
#
# COMPACT_ATOMS: atom_id res chain seq x y z
N MET A 1 3.23 -1.64 -27.19
CA MET A 1 3.78 -2.33 -26.00
C MET A 1 4.94 -1.58 -25.35
N ALA A 2 5.94 -1.11 -26.10
CA ALA A 2 7.07 -0.36 -25.53
C ALA A 2 6.68 0.92 -24.75
N TRP A 3 5.70 1.68 -25.23
CA TRP A 3 5.24 2.91 -24.57
C TRP A 3 4.64 2.66 -23.17
N PHE A 4 3.86 1.58 -22.99
CA PHE A 4 3.32 1.19 -21.69
C PHE A 4 4.43 0.81 -20.71
N ALA A 5 5.46 0.10 -21.18
CA ALA A 5 6.60 -0.27 -20.35
C ALA A 5 7.38 0.96 -19.84
N LEU A 6 7.52 1.99 -20.68
CA LEU A 6 8.15 3.26 -20.27
C LEU A 6 7.34 3.97 -19.18
N PHE A 7 6.02 4.04 -19.33
CA PHE A 7 5.16 4.70 -18.35
C PHE A 7 5.20 4.00 -16.98
N VAL A 8 5.11 2.67 -16.97
CA VAL A 8 5.23 1.86 -15.75
C VAL A 8 6.61 2.04 -15.11
N SER A 9 7.68 2.02 -15.90
CA SER A 9 9.06 2.15 -15.40
C SER A 9 9.30 3.52 -14.76
N LEU A 10 8.78 4.60 -15.36
CA LEU A 10 8.85 5.94 -14.78
C LEU A 10 8.10 6.03 -13.45
N GLY A 11 6.89 5.46 -13.37
CA GLY A 11 6.11 5.42 -12.13
C GLY A 11 6.83 4.67 -11.00
N VAL A 12 7.45 3.52 -11.32
CA VAL A 12 8.27 2.76 -10.36
C VAL A 12 9.49 3.56 -9.92
N GLY A 13 10.17 4.26 -10.84
CA GLY A 13 11.31 5.12 -10.52
C GLY A 13 10.96 6.22 -9.52
N VAL A 14 9.85 6.93 -9.74
CA VAL A 14 9.37 7.96 -8.82
C VAL A 14 9.04 7.36 -7.44
N ARG A 15 8.35 6.22 -7.40
CA ARG A 15 8.05 5.52 -6.13
C ARG A 15 9.31 5.17 -5.35
N LEU A 16 10.33 4.64 -6.02
CA LEU A 16 11.60 4.27 -5.40
C LEU A 16 12.35 5.48 -4.87
N PHE A 17 12.34 6.60 -5.61
CA PHE A 17 12.92 7.86 -5.16
C PHE A 17 12.28 8.35 -3.85
N PHE A 18 10.94 8.40 -3.80
CA PHE A 18 10.22 8.79 -2.59
C PHE A 18 10.45 7.81 -1.43
N TRP A 19 10.56 6.51 -1.69
CA TRP A 19 10.86 5.52 -0.66
C TRP A 19 12.27 5.71 -0.09
N ALA A 20 13.28 5.90 -0.93
CA ALA A 20 14.64 6.18 -0.50
C ALA A 20 14.75 7.52 0.28
N TYR A 21 13.99 8.53 -0.14
CA TYR A 21 13.88 9.79 0.58
C TYR A 21 13.20 9.63 1.94
N ALA A 22 12.10 8.88 2.02
CA ALA A 22 11.42 8.59 3.27
C ALA A 22 12.32 7.83 4.25
N ILE A 23 13.09 6.84 3.78
CA ILE A 23 14.06 6.13 4.64
C ILE A 23 15.10 7.10 5.21
N GLN A 24 15.62 8.03 4.42
CA GLN A 24 16.58 9.03 4.90
C GLN A 24 15.95 10.02 5.88
N ALA A 25 14.69 10.43 5.66
CA ALA A 25 14.03 11.45 6.47
C ALA A 25 13.50 10.92 7.82
N ILE A 26 12.93 9.71 7.85
CA ILE A 26 12.24 9.16 9.02
C ILE A 26 12.76 7.77 9.46
N GLY A 27 13.73 7.21 8.77
CA GLY A 27 14.31 5.90 9.08
C GLY A 27 13.55 4.72 8.46
N SER A 28 14.26 3.61 8.29
CA SER A 28 13.76 2.35 7.70
C SER A 28 12.52 1.81 8.45
N THR A 29 12.59 1.72 9.78
CA THR A 29 11.53 1.14 10.61
C THR A 29 10.21 1.92 10.47
N ARG A 30 10.25 3.26 10.57
CA ARG A 30 9.05 4.09 10.42
C ARG A 30 8.50 4.03 9.00
N THR A 31 9.38 4.02 7.99
CA THR A 31 8.97 3.88 6.58
C THR A 31 8.23 2.56 6.34
N SER A 32 8.72 1.45 6.88
CA SER A 32 8.06 0.14 6.79
C SER A 32 6.69 0.13 7.48
N LEU A 33 6.52 0.85 8.59
CA LEU A 33 5.20 1.03 9.23
C LEU A 33 4.22 1.78 8.32
N TYR A 34 4.66 2.79 7.57
CA TYR A 34 3.82 3.50 6.60
C TYR A 34 3.42 2.62 5.41
N VAL A 35 4.28 1.70 4.96
CA VAL A 35 3.93 0.76 3.87
C VAL A 35 2.75 -0.14 4.26
N ASN A 36 2.62 -0.50 5.54
CA ASN A 36 1.46 -1.25 6.04
C ASN A 36 0.12 -0.48 5.95
N LEU A 37 0.16 0.84 5.78
CA LEU A 37 -1.03 1.68 5.58
C LEU A 37 -1.46 1.74 4.11
N VAL A 38 -0.57 1.42 3.16
CA VAL A 38 -0.87 1.43 1.72
C VAL A 38 -2.16 0.69 1.38
N PRO A 39 -2.40 -0.56 1.83
CA PRO A 39 -3.64 -1.27 1.52
C PRO A 39 -4.89 -0.65 2.16
N VAL A 40 -4.78 0.03 3.32
CA VAL A 40 -5.91 0.81 3.90
C VAL A 40 -6.24 1.98 2.99
N ILE A 41 -5.22 2.77 2.61
CA ILE A 41 -5.40 3.92 1.72
C ILE A 41 -5.93 3.47 0.36
N ALA A 42 -5.39 2.38 -0.20
CA ALA A 42 -5.86 1.81 -1.46
C ALA A 42 -7.34 1.40 -1.40
N THR A 43 -7.77 0.78 -0.30
CA THR A 43 -9.18 0.37 -0.11
C THR A 43 -10.10 1.59 0.00
N VAL A 44 -9.72 2.60 0.80
CA VAL A 44 -10.49 3.84 0.95
C VAL A 44 -10.56 4.59 -0.37
N SER A 45 -9.43 4.75 -1.07
CA SER A 45 -9.37 5.38 -2.38
C SER A 45 -10.21 4.64 -3.41
N ALA A 46 -10.17 3.30 -3.43
CA ALA A 46 -11.00 2.50 -4.33
C ALA A 46 -12.49 2.71 -4.05
N TRP A 47 -12.91 2.76 -2.78
CA TRP A 47 -14.30 3.03 -2.42
C TRP A 47 -14.75 4.44 -2.82
N VAL A 48 -13.91 5.45 -2.61
CA VAL A 48 -14.24 6.86 -2.89
C VAL A 48 -14.20 7.20 -4.38
N TRP A 49 -13.21 6.71 -5.12
CA TRP A 49 -13.03 7.08 -6.53
C TRP A 49 -13.81 6.23 -7.52
N LEU A 50 -14.06 4.95 -7.19
CA LEU A 50 -14.61 4.01 -8.17
C LEU A 50 -16.14 3.99 -8.19
N ASP A 51 -16.81 4.56 -7.17
CA ASP A 51 -18.28 4.59 -6.98
C ASP A 51 -18.99 3.25 -7.26
N GLU A 52 -18.23 2.15 -7.21
CA GLU A 52 -18.74 0.81 -7.46
C GLU A 52 -19.58 0.39 -6.27
N ARG A 53 -20.80 -0.10 -6.54
CA ARG A 53 -21.61 -0.79 -5.54
C ARG A 53 -20.84 -2.01 -5.08
N LEU A 54 -20.16 -1.87 -3.93
CA LEU A 54 -19.32 -2.88 -3.33
C LEU A 54 -20.04 -4.23 -3.36
N SER A 55 -19.58 -5.12 -4.24
CA SER A 55 -20.08 -6.49 -4.29
C SER A 55 -19.76 -7.19 -2.96
N PRO A 56 -20.58 -8.14 -2.48
CA PRO A 56 -20.26 -8.93 -1.29
C PRO A 56 -18.85 -9.55 -1.34
N LEU A 57 -18.36 -9.88 -2.54
CA LEU A 57 -17.01 -10.39 -2.76
C LEU A 57 -15.91 -9.34 -2.51
N GLN A 58 -16.14 -8.08 -2.93
CA GLN A 58 -15.23 -6.96 -2.65
C GLN A 58 -15.20 -6.64 -1.15
N LEU A 59 -16.34 -6.78 -0.46
CA LEU A 59 -16.42 -6.62 0.99
C LEU A 59 -15.58 -7.68 1.73
N LEU A 60 -15.67 -8.94 1.31
CA LEU A 60 -14.83 -10.03 1.82
C LEU A 60 -13.35 -9.79 1.54
N GLY A 61 -13.00 -9.31 0.34
CA GLY A 61 -11.65 -8.91 -0.01
C GLY A 61 -11.12 -7.79 0.89
N ALA A 62 -11.94 -6.76 1.15
CA ALA A 62 -11.58 -5.66 2.05
C ALA A 62 -11.36 -6.16 3.49
N ILE A 63 -12.23 -7.01 4.01
CA ILE A 63 -12.08 -7.62 5.35
C ILE A 63 -10.80 -8.47 5.42
N ALA A 64 -10.53 -9.29 4.41
CA ALA A 64 -9.32 -10.12 4.35
C ALA A 64 -8.05 -9.27 4.35
N VAL A 65 -8.03 -8.18 3.56
CA VAL A 65 -6.93 -7.21 3.52
C VAL A 65 -6.74 -6.53 4.87
N ILE A 66 -7.81 -6.01 5.49
CA ILE A 66 -7.74 -5.36 6.82
C ILE A 66 -7.21 -6.35 7.87
N THR A 67 -7.68 -7.59 7.86
CA THR A 67 -7.24 -8.64 8.78
C THR A 67 -5.75 -8.96 8.60
N GLY A 68 -5.29 -9.10 7.34
CA GLY A 68 -3.89 -9.32 7.00
C GLY A 68 -2.99 -8.18 7.47
N ILE A 69 -3.43 -6.92 7.36
CA ILE A 69 -2.68 -5.74 7.84
C ILE A 69 -2.55 -5.75 9.36
N ILE A 70 -3.64 -6.03 10.08
CA ILE A 70 -3.64 -6.09 11.55
C ILE A 70 -2.66 -7.18 12.01
N LEU A 71 -2.68 -8.35 11.38
CA LEU A 71 -1.77 -9.44 11.67
C LEU A 71 -0.31 -9.08 11.35
N SER A 72 -0.04 -8.49 10.19
CA SER A 72 1.31 -8.07 9.78
C SER A 72 1.89 -7.00 10.69
N ARG A 73 1.08 -6.06 11.18
CA ARG A 73 1.49 -5.10 12.21
C ARG A 73 1.84 -5.79 13.53
N ARG A 74 0.98 -6.70 14.00
CA ARG A 74 1.22 -7.45 15.26
C ARG A 74 2.51 -8.27 15.21
N LEU A 75 2.83 -8.83 14.04
CA LEU A 75 4.07 -9.59 13.81
C LEU A 75 5.32 -8.70 13.81
N ASN A 76 5.27 -7.53 13.17
CA ASN A 76 6.38 -6.57 13.17
C ASN A 76 6.62 -5.88 14.52
N LEU A 77 5.68 -5.99 15.47
CA LEU A 77 5.85 -5.44 16.83
C LEU A 77 6.61 -6.39 17.79
N HIS A 78 6.87 -7.64 17.40
CA HIS A 78 7.64 -8.61 18.22
C HIS A 78 9.12 -8.70 17.86
N SER A 79 9.59 -7.87 16.92
CA SER A 79 10.99 -7.85 16.46
C SER A 79 11.83 -6.69 17.03
N GLU A 80 11.37 -6.06 18.11
CA GLU A 80 12.19 -5.10 18.89
C GLU A 80 12.62 -5.71 20.22
#